data_AF-A0A1Y0III2-F1
#
_entry.id   AF-A0A1Y0III2-F1
#
_cell.length_a   1.000
_cell.length_b   1.000
_cell.length_c   1.000
_cell.angle_alpha   90.00
_cell.angle_beta   90.00
_cell.angle_gamma   90.00
#
_symmetry.space_group_name_H-M   'P 1'
#
loop_
_entity.id
_entity.type
_entity.pdbx_description
1 polymer ?
#
loop_
_entity_poly.entity_id
_entity_poly.type
_entity_poly.pdbx_seq_one_letter_code
_entity_poly.pdbx_strand_id
1 'polypeptide(L)'
;MPVTATLVAVLAVGGTFIYEKKVDASVTAYLKQGEALAMEGKFHEAIPVFEKGLSLRSEHRTLHADLEWAKQGQKIVDQLEAANEQLKQKQYGKAQSLIEQATKDAGALHAPLGEVIQKRVTHQKNTVTIAQVKHEMANKKTIEEVAPLLSKLQSIDDPSAKEATVEVQTKLVEVALAKASDYLKDKQFSSALSTVDQALSYDATNSKLLAYKKDVTKQQEEFEQQQQSRLEQAMLAAAKEDEKNRTNAVEVLSSNGSLSEWGGYSITGEVKNIATRMISMVEVFYSVYDASGQEIDQGSTYVYPFYLEPGEIGIFDSTVYGNEDGKSFKITNVTWYIE
;
A
#
# COMPACT_ATOMS: atom_id res chain seq x y z
N MET A 1 -42.17 -57.97 -79.69
CA MET A 1 -42.86 -57.68 -78.41
C MET A 1 -41.94 -57.86 -77.19
N PRO A 2 -41.22 -58.98 -76.97
CA PRO A 2 -40.35 -59.10 -75.79
C PRO A 2 -39.07 -58.23 -75.87
N VAL A 3 -38.41 -58.15 -77.03
CA VAL A 3 -37.13 -57.41 -77.20
C VAL A 3 -37.29 -55.90 -77.00
N THR A 4 -38.38 -55.31 -77.48
CA THR A 4 -38.67 -53.87 -77.34
C THR A 4 -39.00 -53.50 -75.89
N ALA A 5 -39.69 -54.37 -75.15
CA ALA A 5 -39.96 -54.18 -73.73
C ALA A 5 -38.68 -54.26 -72.89
N THR A 6 -37.78 -55.21 -73.21
CA THR A 6 -36.45 -55.32 -72.57
C THR A 6 -35.58 -54.08 -72.81
N LEU A 7 -35.56 -53.53 -74.03
CA LEU A 7 -34.79 -52.33 -74.34
C LEU A 7 -35.27 -51.10 -73.55
N VAL A 8 -36.59 -50.91 -73.45
CA VAL A 8 -37.18 -49.83 -72.65
C VAL A 8 -36.89 -50.01 -71.16
N ALA A 9 -36.95 -51.24 -70.65
CA ALA A 9 -36.59 -51.54 -69.26
C ALA A 9 -35.11 -51.26 -68.97
N VAL A 10 -34.20 -51.63 -69.88
CA VAL A 10 -32.76 -51.37 -69.74
C VAL A 10 -32.44 -49.87 -69.81
N LEU A 11 -33.10 -49.12 -70.70
CA LEU A 11 -32.95 -47.66 -70.78
C LEU A 11 -33.53 -46.96 -69.54
N ALA A 12 -34.67 -47.43 -69.02
CA ALA A 12 -35.26 -46.93 -67.79
C ALA A 12 -34.34 -47.18 -66.59
N VAL A 13 -33.84 -48.41 -66.42
CA VAL A 13 -32.91 -48.79 -65.34
C VAL A 13 -31.56 -48.07 -65.46
N GLY A 14 -31.01 -47.95 -66.68
CA GLY A 14 -29.77 -47.20 -66.92
C GLY A 14 -29.95 -45.70 -66.64
N GLY A 15 -31.09 -45.14 -67.05
CA GLY A 15 -31.46 -43.74 -66.76
C GLY A 15 -31.62 -43.47 -65.26
N THR A 16 -32.31 -44.36 -64.54
CA THR A 16 -32.45 -44.25 -63.07
C THR A 16 -31.10 -44.38 -62.38
N PHE A 17 -30.23 -45.30 -62.82
CA PHE A 17 -28.90 -45.47 -62.24
C PHE A 17 -28.00 -44.24 -62.44
N ILE A 18 -28.01 -43.63 -63.63
CA ILE A 18 -27.25 -42.39 -63.90
C ILE A 18 -27.81 -41.24 -63.06
N TYR A 19 -29.14 -41.13 -62.96
CA TYR A 19 -29.79 -40.13 -62.14
C TYR A 19 -29.45 -40.29 -60.65
N GLU A 20 -29.54 -41.51 -60.12
CA GLU A 20 -29.18 -41.84 -58.74
C GLU A 20 -27.73 -41.49 -58.44
N LYS A 21 -26.79 -41.88 -59.31
CA LYS A 21 -25.37 -41.54 -59.15
C LYS A 21 -25.12 -40.03 -59.14
N LYS A 22 -25.85 -39.26 -59.97
CA LYS A 22 -25.75 -37.80 -60.00
C LYS A 22 -26.33 -37.15 -58.74
N VAL A 23 -27.46 -37.65 -58.25
CA VAL A 23 -28.08 -37.19 -57.00
C VAL A 23 -27.14 -37.48 -55.84
N ASP A 24 -26.58 -38.68 -55.74
CA ASP A 24 -25.66 -39.07 -54.66
C ASP A 24 -24.38 -38.22 -54.67
N ALA A 25 -23.84 -37.93 -55.86
CA ALA A 25 -22.70 -37.02 -56.01
C ALA A 25 -23.05 -35.58 -55.54
N SER A 26 -24.25 -35.10 -55.87
CA SER A 26 -24.72 -33.76 -55.48
C SER A 26 -24.96 -33.66 -53.97
N VAL A 27 -25.58 -34.67 -53.37
CA VAL A 27 -25.81 -34.79 -51.92
C VAL A 27 -24.49 -34.82 -51.17
N THR A 28 -23.51 -35.59 -51.65
CA THR A 28 -22.16 -35.63 -51.07
C THR A 28 -21.46 -34.27 -51.17
N ALA A 29 -21.64 -33.55 -52.28
CA ALA A 29 -21.07 -32.22 -52.45
C ALA A 29 -21.68 -31.21 -51.46
N TYR A 30 -23.01 -31.22 -51.29
CA TYR A 30 -23.69 -30.37 -50.31
C TYR A 30 -23.26 -30.70 -48.87
N LEU A 31 -23.15 -31.99 -48.53
CA LEU A 31 -22.66 -32.42 -47.22
C LEU A 31 -21.28 -31.83 -46.93
N LYS A 32 -20.30 -32.05 -47.82
CA LYS A 32 -18.92 -31.54 -47.65
C LYS A 32 -18.85 -30.02 -47.60
N GLN A 33 -19.64 -29.33 -48.43
CA GLN A 33 -19.68 -27.88 -48.45
C GLN A 33 -20.26 -27.33 -47.13
N GLY A 34 -21.35 -27.93 -46.63
CA GLY A 34 -21.97 -27.54 -45.38
C GLY A 34 -21.05 -27.79 -44.18
N GLU A 35 -20.39 -28.96 -44.14
CA GLU A 35 -19.39 -29.29 -43.12
C GLU A 35 -18.24 -28.28 -43.12
N ALA A 36 -17.69 -27.94 -44.29
CA ALA A 36 -16.62 -26.95 -44.41
C ALA A 36 -17.05 -25.56 -43.88
N LEU A 37 -18.25 -25.10 -44.26
CA LEU A 37 -18.81 -23.83 -43.77
C LEU A 37 -19.04 -23.87 -42.25
N ALA A 38 -19.53 -24.98 -41.71
CA ALA A 38 -19.73 -25.17 -40.28
C ALA A 38 -18.40 -25.18 -39.50
N MET A 39 -17.35 -25.81 -40.06
CA MET A 39 -15.99 -25.78 -39.50
C MET A 39 -15.37 -24.38 -39.50
N GLU A 40 -15.75 -23.53 -40.46
CA GLU A 40 -15.40 -22.10 -40.48
C GLU A 40 -16.25 -21.26 -39.51
N GLY A 41 -17.26 -21.86 -38.85
CA GLY A 41 -18.20 -21.19 -37.96
C GLY A 41 -19.23 -20.33 -38.69
N LYS A 42 -19.41 -20.53 -40.01
CA LYS A 42 -20.37 -19.83 -40.88
C LYS A 42 -21.70 -20.58 -40.94
N PHE A 43 -22.35 -20.73 -39.79
CA PHE A 43 -23.57 -21.54 -39.68
C PHE A 43 -24.73 -21.00 -40.51
N HIS A 44 -24.86 -19.68 -40.63
CA HIS A 44 -25.87 -19.03 -41.46
C HIS A 44 -25.75 -19.42 -42.95
N GLU A 45 -24.54 -19.74 -43.41
CA GLU A 45 -24.27 -20.23 -44.77
C GLU A 45 -24.35 -21.77 -44.85
N ALA A 46 -23.96 -22.49 -43.80
CA ALA A 46 -23.96 -23.95 -43.76
C ALA A 46 -25.38 -24.56 -43.75
N ILE A 47 -26.28 -23.98 -42.95
CA ILE A 47 -27.68 -24.44 -42.81
C ILE A 47 -28.40 -24.55 -44.16
N PRO A 48 -28.47 -23.50 -45.01
CA PRO A 48 -29.15 -23.60 -46.31
C PRO A 48 -28.46 -24.56 -47.27
N VAL A 49 -27.17 -24.85 -47.10
CA VAL A 49 -26.44 -25.86 -47.89
C VAL A 49 -26.88 -27.28 -47.51
N PHE A 50 -27.03 -27.56 -46.22
CA PHE A 50 -27.57 -28.85 -45.75
C PHE A 50 -29.03 -29.05 -46.16
N GLU A 51 -29.87 -28.01 -46.06
CA GLU A 51 -31.27 -28.06 -46.50
C GLU A 51 -31.40 -28.35 -47.99
N LYS A 52 -30.52 -27.80 -48.84
CA LYS A 52 -30.45 -28.16 -50.26
C LYS A 52 -30.13 -29.64 -50.46
N GLY A 53 -29.18 -30.19 -49.69
CA GLY A 53 -28.89 -31.64 -49.70
C GLY A 53 -30.11 -32.49 -49.34
N LEU A 54 -30.83 -32.11 -48.29
CA LEU A 54 -32.05 -32.80 -47.83
C LEU A 54 -33.21 -32.67 -48.82
N SER A 55 -33.28 -31.58 -49.59
CA SER A 55 -34.28 -31.43 -50.66
C SER A 55 -34.10 -32.46 -51.79
N LEU A 56 -32.88 -32.99 -51.97
CA LEU A 56 -32.58 -34.07 -52.92
C LEU A 56 -32.77 -35.46 -52.33
N ARG A 57 -32.47 -35.64 -51.03
CA ARG A 57 -32.62 -36.90 -50.28
C ARG A 57 -33.13 -36.63 -48.87
N SER A 58 -34.46 -36.64 -48.69
CA SER A 58 -35.10 -36.29 -47.41
C SER A 58 -34.73 -37.21 -46.25
N GLU A 59 -34.40 -38.47 -46.51
CA GLU A 59 -34.11 -39.48 -45.48
C GLU A 59 -32.60 -39.60 -45.16
N HIS A 60 -31.76 -38.69 -45.64
CA HIS A 60 -30.32 -38.78 -45.45
C HIS A 60 -29.92 -38.46 -44.00
N ARG A 61 -29.59 -39.50 -43.23
CA ARG A 61 -29.31 -39.40 -41.78
C ARG A 61 -28.19 -38.41 -41.41
N THR A 62 -27.06 -38.41 -42.13
CA THR A 62 -25.92 -37.54 -41.81
C THR A 62 -26.26 -36.06 -42.00
N LEU A 63 -26.85 -35.69 -43.14
CA LEU A 63 -27.35 -34.33 -43.39
C LEU A 63 -28.33 -33.84 -42.33
N HIS A 64 -29.22 -34.69 -41.82
CA HIS A 64 -30.09 -34.31 -40.70
C HIS A 64 -29.30 -34.05 -39.42
N ALA A 65 -28.34 -34.91 -39.08
CA ALA A 65 -27.49 -34.72 -37.90
C ALA A 65 -26.66 -33.44 -37.99
N ASP A 66 -26.02 -33.18 -39.14
CA ASP A 66 -25.19 -32.00 -39.35
C ASP A 66 -26.01 -30.72 -39.42
N LEU A 67 -27.22 -30.76 -39.99
CA LEU A 67 -28.15 -29.62 -39.95
C LEU A 67 -28.55 -29.28 -38.51
N GLU A 68 -28.86 -30.27 -37.68
CA GLU A 68 -29.18 -30.05 -36.28
C GLU A 68 -27.98 -29.49 -35.49
N TRP A 69 -26.79 -30.03 -35.70
CA TRP A 69 -25.57 -29.48 -35.10
C TRP A 69 -25.25 -28.07 -35.59
N ALA A 70 -25.47 -27.77 -36.87
CA ALA A 70 -25.28 -26.44 -37.43
C ALA A 70 -26.26 -25.42 -36.85
N LYS A 71 -27.53 -25.80 -36.63
CA LYS A 71 -28.52 -24.96 -35.94
C LYS A 71 -28.14 -24.70 -34.48
N GLN A 72 -27.67 -25.72 -33.77
CA GLN A 72 -27.16 -25.55 -32.40
C GLN A 72 -25.93 -24.64 -32.37
N GLY A 73 -25.00 -24.80 -33.32
CA GLY A 73 -23.86 -23.91 -33.52
C GLY A 73 -24.28 -22.46 -33.77
N GLN A 74 -25.26 -22.23 -34.64
CA GLN A 74 -25.82 -20.90 -34.91
C GLN A 74 -26.37 -20.26 -33.63
N LYS A 75 -27.17 -21.00 -32.84
CA LYS A 75 -27.71 -20.50 -31.57
C LYS A 75 -26.60 -20.02 -30.62
N ILE A 76 -25.50 -20.74 -30.55
CA ILE A 76 -24.34 -20.36 -29.71
C ILE A 76 -23.68 -19.11 -30.27
N VAL A 77 -23.52 -19.00 -31.60
CA VAL A 77 -22.99 -17.78 -32.23
C VAL A 77 -23.88 -16.57 -31.94
N ASP A 78 -25.20 -16.72 -32.03
CA ASP A 78 -26.16 -15.66 -31.69
C ASP A 78 -26.04 -15.21 -30.23
N GLN A 79 -25.82 -16.15 -29.30
CA GLN A 79 -25.55 -15.84 -27.89
C GLN A 79 -24.25 -15.06 -27.71
N LEU A 80 -23.20 -15.41 -28.44
CA LEU A 80 -21.92 -14.69 -28.40
C LEU A 80 -22.02 -13.28 -29.00
N GLU A 81 -22.78 -13.11 -30.08
CA GLU A 81 -23.08 -11.80 -30.67
C GLU A 81 -23.88 -10.93 -29.68
N ALA A 82 -24.92 -11.49 -29.07
CA ALA A 82 -25.67 -10.80 -28.02
C ALA A 82 -24.76 -10.41 -26.84
N ALA A 83 -23.84 -11.29 -26.42
CA ALA A 83 -22.88 -10.99 -25.36
C ALA A 83 -21.94 -9.85 -25.76
N ASN A 84 -21.52 -9.78 -27.02
CA ASN A 84 -20.71 -8.69 -27.55
C ASN A 84 -21.47 -7.36 -27.57
N GLU A 85 -22.77 -7.37 -27.87
CA GLU A 85 -23.61 -6.17 -27.76
C GLU A 85 -23.74 -5.70 -26.30
N GLN A 86 -23.90 -6.63 -25.35
CA GLN A 86 -23.88 -6.29 -23.92
C GLN A 86 -22.52 -5.73 -23.47
N LEU A 87 -21.42 -6.28 -24.00
CA LEU A 87 -20.07 -5.78 -23.74
C LEU A 87 -19.89 -4.33 -24.23
N LYS A 88 -20.35 -4.00 -25.45
CA LYS A 88 -20.33 -2.62 -25.97
C LYS A 88 -21.10 -1.65 -25.08
N GLN A 89 -22.19 -2.12 -24.47
CA GLN A 89 -22.99 -1.37 -23.50
C GLN A 89 -22.41 -1.38 -22.08
N LYS A 90 -21.23 -1.97 -21.86
CA LYS A 90 -20.58 -2.14 -20.54
C LYS A 90 -21.41 -2.93 -19.53
N GLN A 91 -22.35 -3.77 -20.01
CA GLN A 91 -23.18 -4.64 -19.18
C GLN A 91 -22.48 -5.98 -18.96
N TYR A 92 -21.34 -5.97 -18.28
CA TYR A 92 -20.44 -7.13 -18.13
C TYR A 92 -21.12 -8.36 -17.53
N GLY A 93 -21.94 -8.18 -16.49
CA GLY A 93 -22.66 -9.31 -15.87
C GLY A 93 -23.63 -10.01 -16.83
N LYS A 94 -24.31 -9.26 -17.70
CA LYS A 94 -25.18 -9.84 -18.74
C LYS A 94 -24.37 -10.53 -19.83
N ALA A 95 -23.26 -9.92 -20.26
CA ALA A 95 -22.35 -10.53 -21.23
C ALA A 95 -21.77 -11.86 -20.70
N GLN A 96 -21.37 -11.91 -19.43
CA GLN A 96 -20.89 -13.12 -18.77
C GLN A 96 -21.95 -14.21 -18.70
N SER A 97 -23.18 -13.87 -18.30
CA SER A 97 -24.28 -14.83 -18.25
C SER A 97 -24.59 -15.45 -19.63
N LEU A 98 -24.56 -14.64 -20.69
CA LEU A 98 -24.71 -15.13 -22.07
C LEU A 98 -23.56 -16.06 -22.50
N ILE A 99 -22.32 -15.72 -22.12
CA ILE A 99 -21.13 -16.56 -22.40
C ILE A 99 -21.17 -17.86 -21.59
N GLU A 100 -21.64 -17.85 -20.36
CA GLU A 100 -21.81 -19.06 -19.54
C GLU A 100 -22.84 -20.00 -20.17
N GLN A 101 -23.97 -19.45 -20.64
CA GLN A 101 -24.95 -20.22 -21.38
C GLN A 101 -24.37 -20.79 -22.69
N ALA A 102 -23.63 -19.98 -23.44
CA ALA A 102 -22.94 -20.41 -24.65
C ALA A 102 -21.89 -21.51 -24.37
N THR A 103 -21.18 -21.43 -23.23
CA THR A 103 -20.23 -22.45 -22.79
C THR A 103 -20.93 -23.76 -22.49
N LYS A 104 -22.07 -23.71 -21.80
CA LYS A 104 -22.88 -24.89 -21.50
C LYS A 104 -23.43 -25.54 -22.77
N ASP A 105 -23.99 -24.73 -23.68
CA ASP A 105 -24.53 -25.20 -24.95
C ASP A 105 -23.42 -25.79 -25.84
N ALA A 106 -22.23 -25.19 -25.84
CA ALA A 106 -21.05 -25.69 -26.55
C ALA A 106 -20.51 -27.02 -26.01
N GLY A 107 -20.67 -27.29 -24.72
CA GLY A 107 -20.28 -28.56 -24.09
C GLY A 107 -21.11 -29.76 -24.57
N ALA A 108 -22.28 -29.52 -25.15
CA ALA A 108 -23.16 -30.57 -25.68
C ALA A 108 -22.85 -30.95 -27.16
N LEU A 109 -21.98 -30.20 -27.84
CA LEU A 109 -21.62 -30.44 -29.24
C LEU A 109 -20.54 -31.51 -29.38
N HIS A 110 -20.71 -32.40 -30.38
CA HIS A 110 -19.72 -33.42 -30.71
C HIS A 110 -18.54 -32.85 -31.52
N ALA A 111 -17.37 -33.49 -31.40
CA ALA A 111 -16.20 -33.18 -32.21
C ALA A 111 -16.44 -33.57 -33.68
N PRO A 112 -15.87 -32.84 -34.66
CA PRO A 112 -14.94 -31.71 -34.54
C PRO A 112 -15.60 -30.34 -34.34
N LEU A 113 -16.91 -30.21 -34.56
CA LEU A 113 -17.60 -28.92 -34.49
C LEU A 113 -17.58 -28.31 -33.09
N GLY A 114 -17.72 -29.16 -32.07
CA GLY A 114 -17.63 -28.75 -30.67
C GLY A 114 -16.32 -28.04 -30.34
N GLU A 115 -15.19 -28.48 -30.89
CA GLU A 115 -13.88 -27.85 -30.63
C GLU A 115 -13.80 -26.44 -31.21
N VAL A 116 -14.31 -26.23 -32.44
CA VAL A 116 -14.34 -24.92 -33.10
C VAL A 116 -15.17 -23.94 -32.27
N ILE A 117 -16.37 -24.36 -31.86
CA ILE A 117 -17.26 -23.54 -31.04
C ILE A 117 -16.66 -23.26 -29.67
N GLN A 118 -16.11 -24.27 -28.98
CA GLN A 118 -15.49 -24.10 -27.67
C GLN A 118 -14.32 -23.11 -27.71
N LYS A 119 -13.50 -23.12 -28.76
CA LYS A 119 -12.45 -22.12 -28.97
C LYS A 119 -13.03 -20.71 -29.10
N ARG A 120 -14.10 -20.54 -29.90
CA ARG A 120 -14.75 -19.23 -30.07
C ARG A 120 -15.38 -18.71 -28.78
N VAL A 121 -16.07 -19.58 -28.03
CA VAL A 121 -16.64 -19.24 -26.72
C VAL A 121 -15.55 -18.86 -25.73
N THR A 122 -14.45 -19.63 -25.67
CA THR A 122 -13.30 -19.34 -24.80
C THR A 122 -12.66 -18.00 -25.15
N HIS A 123 -12.46 -17.72 -26.43
CA HIS A 123 -11.94 -16.43 -26.87
C HIS A 123 -12.85 -15.28 -26.41
N GLN A 124 -14.16 -15.36 -26.68
CA GLN A 124 -15.11 -14.33 -26.27
C GLN A 124 -15.18 -14.16 -24.75
N LYS A 125 -15.11 -15.26 -23.99
CA LYS A 125 -15.01 -15.25 -22.52
C LYS A 125 -13.80 -14.47 -22.05
N ASN A 126 -12.64 -14.71 -22.64
CA ASN A 126 -11.41 -14.02 -22.31
C ASN A 126 -11.53 -12.53 -22.64
N THR A 127 -12.04 -12.18 -23.82
CA THR A 127 -12.29 -10.78 -24.23
C THR A 127 -13.17 -10.03 -23.23
N VAL A 128 -14.31 -10.61 -22.83
CA VAL A 128 -15.21 -9.98 -21.85
C VAL A 128 -14.55 -9.84 -20.48
N THR A 129 -13.81 -10.86 -20.04
CA THR A 129 -13.12 -10.84 -18.74
C THR A 129 -12.05 -9.75 -18.69
N ILE A 130 -11.22 -9.64 -19.72
CA ILE A 130 -10.18 -8.61 -19.83
C ILE A 130 -10.83 -7.22 -19.84
N ALA A 131 -11.87 -7.01 -20.65
CA ALA A 131 -12.56 -5.73 -20.73
C ALA A 131 -13.23 -5.33 -19.40
N GLN A 132 -13.80 -6.29 -18.68
CA GLN A 132 -14.37 -6.07 -17.34
C GLN A 132 -13.29 -5.67 -16.34
N VAL A 133 -12.16 -6.39 -16.31
CA VAL A 133 -11.03 -6.07 -15.43
C VAL A 133 -10.53 -4.65 -15.68
N LYS A 134 -10.32 -4.28 -16.94
CA LYS A 134 -9.89 -2.91 -17.31
C LYS A 134 -10.89 -1.85 -16.82
N HIS A 135 -12.19 -2.12 -16.93
CA HIS A 135 -13.21 -1.20 -16.44
C HIS A 135 -13.28 -1.11 -14.92
N GLU A 136 -13.27 -2.24 -14.21
CA GLU A 136 -13.32 -2.29 -12.76
C GLU A 136 -12.10 -1.59 -12.13
N MET A 137 -10.92 -1.86 -12.68
CA MET A 137 -9.64 -1.30 -12.23
C MET A 137 -9.66 0.24 -12.17
N ALA A 138 -10.28 0.89 -13.15
CA ALA A 138 -10.31 2.35 -13.25
C ALA A 138 -10.90 3.05 -12.00
N ASN A 139 -11.84 2.38 -11.33
CA ASN A 139 -12.55 2.91 -10.16
C ASN A 139 -11.97 2.44 -8.82
N LYS A 140 -11.02 1.49 -8.83
CA LYS A 140 -10.42 0.94 -7.62
C LYS A 140 -9.34 1.87 -7.05
N LYS A 141 -9.32 2.01 -5.74
CA LYS A 141 -8.44 2.95 -5.03
C LYS A 141 -7.55 2.29 -3.98
N THR A 142 -7.78 1.02 -3.65
CA THR A 142 -6.97 0.32 -2.64
C THR A 142 -6.35 -0.95 -3.20
N ILE A 143 -5.28 -1.42 -2.54
CA ILE A 143 -4.61 -2.68 -2.91
C ILE A 143 -5.59 -3.84 -2.84
N GLU A 144 -6.45 -3.87 -1.82
CA GLU A 144 -7.45 -4.93 -1.58
C GLU A 144 -8.50 -4.99 -2.70
N GLU A 145 -8.78 -3.87 -3.35
CA GLU A 145 -9.71 -3.82 -4.48
C GLU A 145 -9.05 -4.16 -5.82
N VAL A 146 -7.78 -3.78 -6.01
CA VAL A 146 -7.04 -3.97 -7.27
C VAL A 146 -6.46 -5.38 -7.37
N ALA A 147 -5.88 -5.91 -6.29
CA ALA A 147 -5.19 -7.20 -6.29
C ALA A 147 -6.04 -8.39 -6.77
N PRO A 148 -7.34 -8.52 -6.39
CA PRO A 148 -8.19 -9.60 -6.89
C PRO A 148 -8.42 -9.58 -8.40
N LEU A 149 -8.12 -8.49 -9.09
CA LEU A 149 -8.23 -8.42 -10.55
C LEU A 149 -7.11 -9.21 -11.25
N LEU A 150 -5.95 -9.39 -10.62
CA LEU A 150 -4.84 -10.19 -11.17
C LEU A 150 -5.23 -11.67 -11.30
N SER A 151 -5.95 -12.22 -10.32
CA SER A 151 -6.37 -13.63 -10.37
C SER A 151 -7.40 -13.91 -11.47
N LYS A 152 -8.22 -12.91 -11.84
CA LYS A 152 -9.13 -13.01 -12.99
C LYS A 152 -8.38 -13.15 -14.33
N LEU A 153 -7.16 -12.62 -14.41
CA LEU A 153 -6.34 -12.64 -15.63
C LEU A 153 -5.35 -13.81 -15.68
N GLN A 154 -4.92 -14.34 -14.53
CA GLN A 154 -3.86 -15.35 -14.43
C GLN A 154 -4.12 -16.63 -15.24
N SER A 155 -5.38 -17.04 -15.39
CA SER A 155 -5.75 -18.26 -16.11
C SER A 155 -5.95 -18.05 -17.62
N ILE A 156 -5.78 -16.82 -18.12
CA ILE A 156 -6.00 -16.47 -19.52
C ILE A 156 -4.65 -16.41 -20.25
N ASP A 157 -4.36 -17.41 -21.08
CA ASP A 157 -3.19 -17.40 -21.97
C ASP A 157 -3.50 -16.62 -23.26
N ASP A 158 -3.56 -15.28 -23.14
CA ASP A 158 -3.76 -14.35 -24.26
C ASP A 158 -2.80 -13.15 -24.12
N PRO A 159 -2.18 -12.66 -25.21
CA PRO A 159 -1.33 -11.46 -25.17
C PRO A 159 -2.03 -10.24 -24.54
N SER A 160 -3.31 -10.03 -24.83
CA SER A 160 -4.10 -8.93 -24.28
C SER A 160 -4.32 -9.08 -22.77
N ALA A 161 -4.36 -10.31 -22.25
CA ALA A 161 -4.42 -10.57 -20.81
C ALA A 161 -3.10 -10.26 -20.11
N LYS A 162 -1.96 -10.52 -20.77
CA LYS A 162 -0.63 -10.15 -20.27
C LYS A 162 -0.50 -8.62 -20.19
N GLU A 163 -0.93 -7.91 -21.23
CA GLU A 163 -1.00 -6.43 -21.20
C GLU A 163 -1.89 -5.91 -20.08
N ALA A 164 -3.10 -6.45 -19.94
CA ALA A 164 -4.01 -6.08 -18.85
C ALA A 164 -3.41 -6.38 -17.46
N THR A 165 -2.62 -7.45 -17.33
CA THR A 165 -1.93 -7.79 -16.09
C THR A 165 -0.91 -6.71 -15.72
N VAL A 166 -0.13 -6.22 -16.69
CA VAL A 166 0.83 -5.12 -16.50
C VAL A 166 0.10 -3.82 -16.13
N GLU A 167 -1.04 -3.52 -16.75
CA GLU A 167 -1.86 -2.36 -16.39
C GLU A 167 -2.37 -2.46 -14.94
N VAL A 168 -2.87 -3.63 -14.52
CA VAL A 168 -3.32 -3.87 -13.14
C VAL A 168 -2.18 -3.77 -12.14
N GLN A 169 -1.01 -4.33 -12.44
CA GLN A 169 0.19 -4.20 -11.61
C GLN A 169 0.62 -2.74 -11.48
N THR A 170 0.59 -1.98 -12.58
CA THR A 170 0.89 -0.54 -12.57
C THR A 170 -0.06 0.21 -11.65
N LYS A 171 -1.38 -0.06 -11.77
CA LYS A 171 -2.38 0.54 -10.90
C LYS A 171 -2.18 0.17 -9.43
N LEU A 172 -1.83 -1.09 -9.15
CA LEU A 172 -1.55 -1.58 -7.80
C LEU A 172 -0.39 -0.82 -7.16
N VAL A 173 0.69 -0.61 -7.91
CA VAL A 173 1.85 0.19 -7.47
C VAL A 173 1.44 1.63 -7.19
N GLU A 174 0.65 2.26 -8.07
CA GLU A 174 0.18 3.63 -7.87
C GLU A 174 -0.64 3.80 -6.58
N VAL A 175 -1.63 2.92 -6.34
CA VAL A 175 -2.48 3.02 -5.14
C VAL A 175 -1.70 2.72 -3.86
N ALA A 176 -0.74 1.79 -3.92
CA ALA A 176 0.13 1.47 -2.80
C ALA A 176 1.03 2.64 -2.43
N LEU A 177 1.69 3.25 -3.40
CA LEU A 177 2.57 4.40 -3.18
C LEU A 177 1.79 5.62 -2.69
N ALA A 178 0.60 5.88 -3.22
CA ALA A 178 -0.26 6.96 -2.74
C ALA A 178 -0.61 6.79 -1.25
N LYS A 179 -1.10 5.60 -0.87
CA LYS A 179 -1.45 5.29 0.53
C LYS A 179 -0.23 5.30 1.46
N ALA A 180 0.89 4.74 1.02
CA ALA A 180 2.13 4.74 1.80
C ALA A 180 2.71 6.16 1.97
N SER A 181 2.52 7.04 0.97
CA SER A 181 2.89 8.46 1.07
C SER A 181 2.04 9.21 2.08
N ASP A 182 0.74 8.92 2.15
CA ASP A 182 -0.12 9.52 3.17
C ASP A 182 0.31 9.08 4.59
N TYR A 183 0.61 7.80 4.80
CA TYR A 183 1.18 7.34 6.07
C TYR A 183 2.51 8.02 6.42
N LEU A 184 3.38 8.26 5.43
CA LEU A 184 4.66 8.91 5.65
C LEU A 184 4.51 10.37 6.09
N LYS A 185 3.52 11.10 5.56
CA LYS A 185 3.23 12.50 5.99
C LYS A 185 2.92 12.57 7.48
N ASP A 186 2.22 11.55 8.00
CA ASP A 186 1.85 11.42 9.41
C ASP A 186 2.93 10.72 10.25
N LYS A 187 4.14 10.50 9.70
CA LYS A 187 5.27 9.79 10.33
C LYS A 187 4.94 8.35 10.74
N GLN A 188 3.93 7.73 10.12
CA GLN A 188 3.54 6.34 10.34
C GLN A 188 4.42 5.41 9.50
N PHE A 189 5.72 5.36 9.78
CA PHE A 189 6.72 4.61 9.00
C PHE A 189 6.36 3.12 8.86
N SER A 190 5.94 2.46 9.95
CA SER A 190 5.57 1.05 9.92
C SER A 190 4.37 0.78 9.01
N SER A 191 3.37 1.67 8.99
CA SER A 191 2.20 1.56 8.11
C SER A 191 2.55 1.80 6.65
N ALA A 192 3.44 2.76 6.38
CA ALA A 192 3.97 3.00 5.04
C ALA A 192 4.74 1.77 4.52
N LEU A 193 5.67 1.23 5.32
CA LEU A 193 6.45 0.04 4.96
C LEU A 193 5.55 -1.19 4.75
N SER A 194 4.59 -1.43 5.64
CA SER A 194 3.63 -2.54 5.50
C SER A 194 2.80 -2.43 4.23
N THR A 195 2.38 -1.22 3.85
CA THR A 195 1.63 -0.98 2.60
C THR A 195 2.49 -1.29 1.37
N VAL A 196 3.77 -0.91 1.40
CA VAL A 196 4.72 -1.19 0.31
C VAL A 196 5.02 -2.69 0.23
N ASP A 197 5.19 -3.36 1.37
CA ASP A 197 5.43 -4.80 1.44
C ASP A 197 4.24 -5.62 0.94
N GLN A 198 3.02 -5.18 1.25
CA GLN A 198 1.81 -5.76 0.68
C GLN A 198 1.81 -5.66 -0.86
N ALA A 199 2.22 -4.52 -1.42
CA ALA A 199 2.31 -4.36 -2.87
C ALA A 199 3.44 -5.19 -3.50
N LEU A 200 4.59 -5.29 -2.82
CA LEU A 200 5.72 -6.15 -3.23
C LEU A 200 5.36 -7.65 -3.22
N SER A 201 4.33 -8.07 -2.47
CA SER A 201 3.84 -9.46 -2.55
C SER A 201 3.24 -9.81 -3.92
N TYR A 202 2.80 -8.81 -4.69
CA TYR A 202 2.24 -8.98 -6.04
C TYR A 202 3.26 -8.69 -7.15
N ASP A 203 4.30 -7.89 -6.87
CA ASP A 203 5.42 -7.62 -7.77
C ASP A 203 6.70 -7.40 -6.95
N ALA A 204 7.35 -8.50 -6.59
CA ALA A 204 8.52 -8.49 -5.68
C ALA A 204 9.74 -7.77 -6.27
N THR A 205 9.80 -7.63 -7.60
CA THR A 205 10.91 -7.01 -8.31
C THR A 205 10.64 -5.56 -8.72
N ASN A 206 9.51 -4.99 -8.27
CA ASN A 206 9.14 -3.64 -8.67
C ASN A 206 10.15 -2.59 -8.17
N SER A 207 10.88 -1.99 -9.09
CA SER A 207 11.94 -1.02 -8.76
C SER A 207 11.43 0.22 -8.03
N LYS A 208 10.21 0.70 -8.33
CA LYS A 208 9.61 1.86 -7.67
C LYS A 208 9.27 1.55 -6.21
N LEU A 209 8.65 0.39 -5.94
CA LEU A 209 8.32 -0.03 -4.57
C LEU A 209 9.58 -0.27 -3.75
N LEU A 210 10.60 -0.93 -4.31
CA LEU A 210 11.87 -1.18 -3.63
C LEU A 210 12.62 0.13 -3.30
N ALA A 211 12.66 1.07 -4.24
CA ALA A 211 13.25 2.39 -4.00
C ALA A 211 12.50 3.15 -2.91
N TYR A 212 11.17 3.19 -2.98
CA TYR A 212 10.34 3.86 -1.99
C TYR A 212 10.48 3.22 -0.59
N LYS A 213 10.52 1.89 -0.49
CA LYS A 213 10.79 1.18 0.76
C LYS A 213 12.12 1.63 1.38
N LYS A 214 13.18 1.68 0.58
CA LYS A 214 14.50 2.14 1.02
C LYS A 214 14.45 3.59 1.53
N ASP A 215 13.76 4.47 0.81
CA ASP A 215 13.63 5.87 1.21
C ASP A 215 12.87 6.04 2.54
N VAL A 216 11.78 5.29 2.73
CA VAL A 216 11.00 5.28 3.98
C VAL A 216 11.84 4.74 5.13
N THR A 217 12.56 3.63 4.95
CA THR A 217 13.45 3.07 5.97
C THR A 217 14.54 4.07 6.36
N LYS A 218 15.16 4.74 5.38
CA LYS A 218 16.17 5.77 5.65
C LYS A 218 15.60 6.94 6.45
N GLN A 219 14.42 7.45 6.08
CA GLN A 219 13.77 8.53 6.81
C GLN A 219 13.38 8.11 8.24
N GLN A 220 12.99 6.86 8.44
CA GLN A 220 12.71 6.31 9.76
C GLN A 220 13.98 6.31 10.63
N GLU A 221 15.10 5.78 10.11
CA GLU A 221 16.38 5.74 10.81
C GLU A 221 16.88 7.16 11.15
N GLU A 222 16.81 8.09 10.20
CA GLU A 222 17.19 9.50 10.42
C GLU A 222 16.30 10.16 11.50
N PHE A 223 14.99 9.88 11.49
CA PHE A 223 14.06 10.38 12.50
C PHE A 223 14.37 9.83 13.90
N GLU A 224 14.60 8.52 14.01
CA GLU A 224 14.94 7.84 15.27
C GLU A 224 16.28 8.34 15.83
N GLN A 225 17.31 8.48 14.99
CA GLN A 225 18.60 9.06 15.39
C GLN A 225 18.46 10.50 15.87
N GLN A 226 17.64 11.31 15.19
CA GLN A 226 17.39 12.68 15.63
C GLN A 226 16.66 12.73 16.97
N GLN A 227 15.68 11.83 17.22
CA GLN A 227 15.02 11.75 18.52
C GLN A 227 16.01 11.33 19.62
N GLN A 228 16.84 10.33 19.36
CA GLN A 228 17.85 9.88 20.30
C GLN A 228 18.84 11.00 20.67
N SER A 229 19.31 11.75 19.66
CA SER A 229 20.23 12.88 19.88
C SER A 229 19.58 14.00 20.70
N ARG A 230 18.30 14.32 20.46
CA ARG A 230 17.56 15.30 21.26
C ARG A 230 17.41 14.86 22.71
N LEU A 231 17.13 13.58 22.95
CA LEU A 231 17.03 13.02 24.29
C LEU A 231 18.37 13.12 25.02
N GLU A 232 19.47 12.75 24.36
CA GLU A 232 20.81 12.84 24.92
C GLU A 232 21.19 14.30 25.26
N GLN A 233 20.92 15.24 24.36
CA GLN A 233 21.14 16.66 24.61
C GLN A 233 20.32 17.19 25.79
N ALA A 234 19.04 16.79 25.89
CA ALA A 234 18.19 17.15 27.02
C ALA A 234 18.72 16.57 28.34
N MET A 235 19.19 15.32 28.33
CA MET A 235 19.82 14.68 29.50
C MET A 235 21.10 15.40 29.92
N LEU A 236 21.98 15.74 28.98
CA LEU A 236 23.21 16.48 29.26
C LEU A 236 22.94 17.89 29.78
N ALA A 237 21.94 18.58 29.21
CA ALA A 237 21.52 19.89 29.69
C ALA A 237 20.99 19.81 31.12
N ALA A 238 20.11 18.85 31.41
CA ALA A 238 19.58 18.62 32.76
C ALA A 238 20.69 18.25 33.76
N ALA A 239 21.67 17.45 33.36
CA ALA A 239 22.81 17.09 34.21
C ALA A 239 23.71 18.30 34.53
N LYS A 240 24.02 19.14 33.52
CA LYS A 240 24.78 20.38 33.73
C LYS A 240 24.02 21.38 34.61
N GLU A 241 22.71 21.44 34.43
CA GLU A 241 21.83 22.28 35.25
C GLU A 241 21.81 21.80 36.71
N ASP A 242 21.66 20.50 36.96
CA ASP A 242 21.74 19.91 38.31
C ASP A 242 23.13 20.10 38.93
N GLU A 243 24.21 19.92 38.17
CA GLU A 243 25.57 20.19 38.63
C GLU A 243 25.75 21.67 39.04
N LYS A 244 25.30 22.61 38.20
CA LYS A 244 25.33 24.04 38.52
C LYS A 244 24.55 24.33 39.80
N ASN A 245 23.35 23.78 39.92
CA ASN A 245 22.49 23.98 41.09
C ASN A 245 23.12 23.41 42.37
N ARG A 246 23.95 22.36 42.29
CA ARG A 246 24.65 21.76 43.45
C ARG A 246 25.97 22.41 43.82
N THR A 247 26.63 23.07 42.87
CA THR A 247 28.02 23.51 43.05
C THR A 247 28.21 25.02 42.95
N ASN A 248 27.31 25.74 42.28
CA ASN A 248 27.44 27.17 42.01
C ASN A 248 26.07 27.86 41.94
N ALA A 249 25.26 27.69 42.98
CA ALA A 249 23.90 28.26 43.06
C ALA A 249 23.85 29.65 43.69
N VAL A 250 24.89 30.06 44.42
CA VAL A 250 24.88 31.29 45.22
C VAL A 250 26.00 32.22 44.77
N GLU A 251 25.64 33.42 44.34
CA GLU A 251 26.58 34.51 44.02
C GLU A 251 26.59 35.53 45.16
N VAL A 252 27.76 35.85 45.71
CA VAL A 252 27.90 36.95 46.68
C VAL A 252 27.98 38.26 45.90
N LEU A 253 26.96 39.12 46.04
CA LEU A 253 26.88 40.40 45.34
C LEU A 253 27.67 41.50 46.06
N SER A 254 27.57 41.52 47.39
CA SER A 254 28.25 42.50 48.23
C SER A 254 28.60 41.88 49.58
N SER A 255 29.71 42.36 50.16
CA SER A 255 30.10 41.96 51.50
C SER A 255 30.91 43.11 52.14
N ASN A 256 30.56 43.46 53.37
CA ASN A 256 31.17 44.55 54.11
C ASN A 256 31.41 44.14 55.56
N GLY A 257 32.55 44.56 56.10
CA GLY A 257 32.95 44.28 57.47
C GLY A 257 33.42 45.56 58.13
N SER A 258 32.97 45.82 59.35
CA SER A 258 33.36 47.01 60.11
C SER A 258 33.30 46.75 61.60
N LEU A 259 34.18 47.40 62.36
CA LEU A 259 34.07 47.42 63.81
C LEU A 259 32.78 48.12 64.21
N SER A 260 31.98 47.48 65.06
CA SER A 260 30.78 48.07 65.65
C SER A 260 31.15 48.99 66.81
N GLU A 261 30.26 49.94 67.13
CA GLU A 261 30.42 50.87 68.27
C GLU A 261 30.53 50.17 69.64
N TRP A 262 30.20 48.88 69.69
CA TRP A 262 30.16 48.05 70.90
C TRP A 262 31.33 47.05 71.00
N GLY A 263 32.38 47.21 70.17
CA GLY A 263 33.61 46.40 70.23
C GLY A 263 33.55 45.04 69.53
N GLY A 264 32.46 44.72 68.83
CA GLY A 264 32.35 43.52 67.98
C GLY A 264 32.62 43.82 66.51
N TYR A 265 33.14 42.87 65.74
CA TYR A 265 33.31 43.02 64.29
C TYR A 265 32.01 42.62 63.57
N SER A 266 31.33 43.59 62.95
CA SER A 266 30.08 43.39 62.22
C SER A 266 30.36 43.03 60.77
N ILE A 267 29.65 42.03 60.27
CA ILE A 267 29.73 41.53 58.90
C ILE A 267 28.33 41.59 58.31
N THR A 268 28.20 42.12 57.10
CA THR A 268 26.94 42.22 56.35
C THR A 268 27.19 41.93 54.89
N GLY A 269 26.19 41.47 54.17
CA GLY A 269 26.28 41.31 52.73
C GLY A 269 25.01 40.79 52.08
N GLU A 270 25.05 40.71 50.76
CA GLU A 270 23.95 40.24 49.92
C GLU A 270 24.42 39.07 49.07
N VAL A 271 23.57 38.06 48.95
CA VAL A 271 23.75 36.93 48.04
C VAL A 271 22.57 36.81 47.10
N LYS A 272 22.80 36.22 45.93
CA LYS A 272 21.77 35.97 44.92
C LYS A 272 21.70 34.49 44.59
N ASN A 273 20.49 33.96 44.51
CA ASN A 273 20.26 32.66 43.90
C ASN A 273 20.48 32.76 42.39
N ILE A 274 21.57 32.18 41.87
CA ILE A 274 21.88 32.07 40.45
C ILE A 274 21.64 30.65 39.89
N ALA A 275 21.11 29.73 40.71
CA ALA A 275 20.60 28.45 40.27
C ALA A 275 19.28 28.60 39.49
N THR A 276 18.87 27.52 38.83
CA THR A 276 17.59 27.44 38.11
C THR A 276 16.44 26.89 38.96
N ARG A 277 16.73 26.51 40.21
CA ARG A 277 15.78 26.02 41.20
C ARG A 277 15.82 26.89 42.46
N MET A 278 14.74 26.85 43.22
CA MET A 278 14.70 27.43 44.56
C MET A 278 15.78 26.78 45.42
N ILE A 279 16.48 27.62 46.18
CA ILE A 279 17.44 27.17 47.19
C ILE A 279 16.97 27.60 48.57
N SER A 280 17.32 26.82 49.58
CA SER A 280 16.95 27.09 50.95
C SER A 280 18.14 26.97 51.89
N MET A 281 18.00 27.56 53.09
CA MET A 281 18.94 27.47 54.19
C MET A 281 20.38 27.79 53.76
N VAL A 282 20.53 28.92 53.04
CA VAL A 282 21.85 29.39 52.60
C VAL A 282 22.65 29.85 53.82
N GLU A 283 23.80 29.22 54.04
CA GLU A 283 24.70 29.50 55.16
C GLU A 283 26.04 30.03 54.63
N VAL A 284 26.45 31.19 55.14
CA VAL A 284 27.70 31.87 54.77
C VAL A 284 28.72 31.69 55.87
N PHE A 285 29.82 31.01 55.58
CA PHE A 285 30.96 30.83 56.46
C PHE A 285 32.01 31.92 56.20
N TYR A 286 32.60 32.48 57.25
CA TYR A 286 33.58 33.54 57.15
C TYR A 286 34.70 33.40 58.18
N SER A 287 35.86 34.00 57.88
CA SER A 287 36.99 34.18 58.79
C SER A 287 37.33 35.66 58.94
N VAL A 288 37.66 36.08 60.16
CA VAL A 288 38.04 37.45 60.52
C VAL A 288 39.55 37.51 60.72
N TYR A 289 40.17 38.59 60.25
CA TYR A 289 41.62 38.81 60.27
C TYR A 289 41.96 40.14 60.93
N ASP A 290 43.09 40.17 61.63
CA ASP A 290 43.64 41.37 62.24
C ASP A 290 44.38 42.28 61.22
N ALA A 291 45.04 43.33 61.71
CA ALA A 291 45.84 44.24 60.89
C ALA A 291 47.09 43.58 60.27
N SER A 292 47.59 42.49 60.87
CA SER A 292 48.76 41.74 60.40
C SER A 292 48.40 40.69 59.34
N GLY A 293 47.10 40.43 59.15
CA GLY A 293 46.58 39.39 58.27
C GLY A 293 46.51 38.01 58.94
N GLN A 294 46.68 37.93 60.26
CA GLN A 294 46.49 36.71 61.03
C GLN A 294 44.99 36.44 61.22
N GLU A 295 44.57 35.18 61.00
CA GLU A 295 43.20 34.76 61.31
C GLU A 295 43.01 34.75 62.83
N ILE A 296 42.00 35.48 63.28
CA ILE A 296 41.71 35.68 64.71
C ILE A 296 40.37 35.07 65.11
N ASP A 297 39.46 34.82 64.15
CA ASP A 297 38.19 34.12 64.41
C ASP A 297 37.55 33.56 63.14
N GLN A 298 36.57 32.67 63.31
CA GLN A 298 35.75 32.07 62.26
C GLN A 298 34.30 31.89 62.71
N GLY A 299 33.35 31.97 61.79
CA GLY A 299 31.94 31.79 62.11
C GLY A 299 31.07 31.53 60.87
N SER A 300 29.77 31.43 61.11
CA SER A 300 28.77 31.34 60.04
C SER A 300 27.53 32.16 60.37
N THR A 301 26.72 32.45 59.36
CA THR A 301 25.39 33.07 59.50
C THR A 301 24.47 32.61 58.38
N TYR A 302 23.17 32.61 58.62
CA TYR A 302 22.16 32.26 57.62
C TYR A 302 21.68 33.50 56.86
N VAL A 303 21.41 33.31 55.58
CA VAL A 303 20.81 34.33 54.71
C VAL A 303 19.30 34.38 54.94
N TYR A 304 18.74 35.59 54.93
CA TYR A 304 17.31 35.84 54.99
C TYR A 304 16.81 36.51 53.70
N PRO A 305 15.67 36.09 53.11
CA PRO A 305 14.79 35.00 53.57
C PRO A 305 15.41 33.60 53.43
N PHE A 306 14.89 32.64 54.21
CA PHE A 306 15.39 31.25 54.25
C PHE A 306 15.17 30.45 52.95
N TYR A 307 14.32 30.95 52.05
CA TYR A 307 14.07 30.40 50.72
C TYR A 307 14.32 31.50 49.71
N LEU A 308 15.07 31.21 48.67
CA LEU A 308 15.36 32.14 47.58
C LEU A 308 14.96 31.50 46.26
N GLU A 309 14.00 32.11 45.56
CA GLU A 309 13.64 31.73 44.19
C GLU A 309 14.79 32.08 43.22
N PRO A 310 14.86 31.46 42.02
CA PRO A 310 15.85 31.80 41.02
C PRO A 310 15.89 33.30 40.71
N GLY A 311 17.05 33.92 40.93
CA GLY A 311 17.29 35.34 40.75
C GLY A 311 17.00 36.24 41.96
N GLU A 312 16.44 35.69 43.04
CA GLU A 312 16.15 36.42 44.27
C GLU A 312 17.41 36.72 45.07
N ILE A 313 17.39 37.84 45.80
CA ILE A 313 18.48 38.31 46.64
C ILE A 313 18.11 38.11 48.10
N GLY A 314 19.02 37.51 48.86
CA GLY A 314 18.95 37.42 50.31
C GLY A 314 20.07 38.20 50.97
N ILE A 315 19.88 38.55 52.23
CA ILE A 315 20.80 39.36 53.04
C ILE A 315 21.31 38.51 54.19
N PHE A 316 22.58 38.65 54.54
CA PHE A 316 23.14 38.07 55.77
C PHE A 316 23.80 39.15 56.61
N ASP A 317 23.71 38.99 57.93
CA ASP A 317 24.43 39.79 58.90
C ASP A 317 24.90 38.92 60.08
N SER A 318 26.02 39.32 60.68
CA SER A 318 26.56 38.69 61.89
C SER A 318 27.45 39.67 62.65
N THR A 319 27.55 39.50 63.96
CA THR A 319 28.49 40.25 64.81
C THR A 319 29.33 39.27 65.62
N VAL A 320 30.65 39.37 65.45
CA VAL A 320 31.63 38.61 66.22
C VAL A 320 32.03 39.42 67.44
N TYR A 321 31.62 38.99 68.64
CA TYR A 321 31.89 39.69 69.89
C TYR A 321 33.28 39.38 70.45
N GLY A 322 33.92 40.38 71.08
CA GLY A 322 35.23 40.21 71.72
C GLY A 322 36.42 40.26 70.76
N ASN A 323 36.24 40.81 69.56
CA ASN A 323 37.24 40.83 68.51
C ASN A 323 37.55 42.27 68.03
N GLU A 324 37.99 43.10 68.97
CA GLU A 324 38.29 44.53 68.77
C GLU A 324 39.44 44.78 67.78
N ASP A 325 40.27 43.76 67.56
CA ASP A 325 41.42 43.80 66.65
C ASP A 325 41.05 43.46 65.18
N GLY A 326 39.82 43.03 64.92
CA GLY A 326 39.34 42.71 63.57
C GLY A 326 39.45 43.90 62.60
N LYS A 327 40.11 43.69 61.46
CA LYS A 327 40.29 44.70 60.39
C LYS A 327 39.73 44.29 59.05
N SER A 328 39.67 43.00 58.77
CA SER A 328 39.11 42.50 57.52
C SER A 328 38.47 41.14 57.75
N PHE A 329 37.66 40.69 56.80
CA PHE A 329 37.09 39.35 56.79
C PHE A 329 37.12 38.77 55.39
N LYS A 330 36.98 37.46 55.30
CA LYS A 330 36.78 36.74 54.03
C LYS A 330 35.67 35.72 54.20
N ILE A 331 34.81 35.64 53.21
CA ILE A 331 33.88 34.51 53.09
C ILE A 331 34.71 33.29 52.65
N THR A 332 34.64 32.22 53.43
CA THR A 332 35.42 31.00 53.23
C THR A 332 34.62 29.93 52.51
N ASN A 333 33.31 29.85 52.75
CA ASN A 333 32.43 28.90 52.10
C ASN A 333 30.98 29.39 52.12
N VAL A 334 30.16 28.90 51.19
CA VAL A 334 28.71 29.10 51.19
C VAL A 334 28.05 27.76 50.90
N THR A 335 27.08 27.35 51.72
CA THR A 335 26.33 26.10 51.53
C THR A 335 24.83 26.38 51.42
N TRP A 336 24.08 25.49 50.78
CA TRP A 336 22.65 25.62 50.55
C TRP A 336 22.01 24.25 50.31
N TYR A 337 20.69 24.19 50.34
CA TYR A 337 19.89 23.04 49.90
C TYR A 337 19.12 23.39 48.63
N ILE A 338 18.94 22.40 47.75
CA ILE A 338 18.12 22.54 46.54
C ILE A 338 16.76 21.93 46.82
N GLU A 339 15.69 22.66 46.51
CA GLU A 339 14.29 22.23 46.69
C GLU A 339 13.69 21.68 45.39
#